data_AF-A0A1A3ITL9-F1
#
_entry.id   AF-A0A1A3ITL9-F1
#
_cell.length_a   1.000
_cell.length_b   1.000
_cell.length_c   1.000
_cell.angle_alpha   90.00
_cell.angle_beta   90.00
_cell.angle_gamma   90.00
#
_symmetry.space_group_name_H-M   'P 1'
#
loop_
_entity.id
_entity.type
_entity.pdbx_description
1 polymer ?
#
loop_
_entity_poly.entity_id
_entity_poly.type
_entity_poly.pdbx_seq_one_letter_code
_entity_poly.pdbx_strand_id
1 'polypeptide(L)'
;MSGTSTASDGNETNDSAMTEVTEQPQPPEPHIHVLRGQPTDAELAALIAVLGSMGSPPQPPTPEPTRWGLPVDKLRYPVFSWQRITLQEMVHMRR
;
A
#
# COMPACT_ATOMS: atom_id res chain seq x y z
N MET A 1 -61.49 2.77 -39.08
CA MET A 1 -61.41 4.22 -39.30
C MET A 1 -60.70 4.83 -38.12
N SER A 2 -59.63 5.59 -38.38
CA SER A 2 -58.96 6.52 -37.44
C SER A 2 -58.23 5.88 -36.26
N GLY A 3 -57.02 6.29 -35.85
CA GLY A 3 -56.24 7.44 -36.26
C GLY A 3 -54.79 7.28 -35.79
N THR A 4 -53.93 8.09 -36.40
CA THR A 4 -52.50 8.27 -36.14
C THR A 4 -52.25 8.86 -34.76
N SER A 5 -51.26 8.35 -34.03
CA SER A 5 -50.67 9.07 -32.90
C SER A 5 -49.17 9.24 -33.14
N THR A 6 -48.81 10.45 -33.54
CA THR A 6 -47.47 11.02 -33.52
C THR A 6 -47.16 11.48 -32.10
N ALA A 7 -46.13 10.93 -31.46
CA ALA A 7 -45.46 11.57 -30.32
C ALA A 7 -44.05 11.89 -30.85
N SER A 8 -43.74 13.12 -31.26
CA SER A 8 -43.54 14.33 -30.44
C SER A 8 -42.40 14.15 -29.44
N ASP A 9 -41.21 14.48 -29.93
CA ASP A 9 -40.22 15.42 -29.39
C ASP A 9 -39.68 15.23 -27.97
N GLY A 10 -38.35 15.25 -27.87
CA GLY A 10 -37.63 15.13 -26.61
C GLY A 10 -36.15 14.77 -26.78
N ASN A 11 -35.41 15.49 -27.63
CA ASN A 11 -33.96 15.53 -27.54
C ASN A 11 -33.58 16.38 -26.30
N GLU A 12 -33.51 15.73 -25.14
CA GLU A 12 -32.91 16.34 -23.95
C GLU A 12 -31.43 15.96 -23.90
N THR A 13 -30.63 16.87 -24.43
CA THR A 13 -29.18 16.93 -24.24
C THR A 13 -28.91 17.18 -22.76
N ASN A 14 -28.65 16.12 -21.98
CA ASN A 14 -28.14 16.28 -20.62
C ASN A 14 -26.63 16.55 -20.68
N ASP A 15 -26.31 17.82 -20.95
CA ASP A 15 -25.00 18.42 -20.67
C ASP A 15 -24.86 18.54 -19.14
N SER A 16 -24.60 17.41 -18.49
CA SER A 16 -24.05 17.40 -17.14
C SER A 16 -22.55 17.24 -17.28
N ALA A 17 -21.87 18.35 -17.54
CA ALA A 17 -20.44 18.49 -17.29
C ALA A 17 -20.19 18.27 -15.79
N MET A 18 -20.14 17.00 -15.37
CA MET A 18 -19.54 16.62 -14.11
C MET A 18 -18.06 16.98 -14.22
N THR A 19 -17.71 18.14 -13.68
CA THR A 19 -16.31 18.50 -13.47
C THR A 19 -15.82 17.63 -12.32
N GLU A 20 -15.45 16.39 -12.66
CA GLU A 20 -14.71 15.50 -11.79
C GLU A 20 -13.41 16.23 -11.46
N VAL A 21 -13.33 16.81 -10.27
CA VAL A 21 -12.05 17.24 -9.71
C VAL A 21 -11.34 15.93 -9.38
N THR A 22 -10.70 15.35 -10.39
CA THR A 22 -9.77 14.24 -10.24
C THR A 22 -8.59 14.81 -9.46
N GLU A 23 -8.72 14.80 -8.13
CA GLU A 23 -7.60 15.08 -7.23
C GLU A 23 -6.61 13.95 -7.47
N GLN A 24 -5.66 14.19 -8.38
CA GLN A 24 -4.62 13.23 -8.71
C GLN A 24 -3.90 12.89 -7.39
N PRO A 25 -3.69 11.60 -7.08
CA PRO A 25 -2.96 11.21 -5.89
C PRO A 25 -1.56 11.84 -5.94
N GLN A 26 -1.33 12.88 -5.15
CA GLN A 26 -0.02 13.50 -5.05
C GLN A 26 0.94 12.46 -4.47
N PRO A 27 2.11 12.22 -5.09
CA PRO A 27 3.10 11.31 -4.52
C PRO A 27 3.47 11.77 -3.10
N PRO A 28 3.56 10.85 -2.13
CA PRO A 28 3.90 11.22 -0.76
C PRO A 28 5.29 11.85 -0.73
N GLU A 29 5.37 13.08 -0.22
CA GLU A 29 6.66 13.75 -0.04
C GLU A 29 7.47 13.04 1.06
N PRO A 30 8.78 12.84 0.89
CA PRO A 30 9.62 12.25 1.92
C PRO A 30 9.75 13.23 3.10
N HIS A 31 9.21 12.84 4.27
CA HIS A 31 9.23 13.68 5.49
C HIS A 31 10.57 13.61 6.25
N ILE A 32 11.50 12.75 5.81
CA ILE A 32 12.82 12.57 6.40
C ILE A 32 13.87 12.84 5.33
N HIS A 33 14.73 13.82 5.58
CA HIS A 33 15.84 14.17 4.68
C HIS A 33 17.16 13.72 5.30
N VAL A 34 17.89 12.85 4.60
CA VAL A 34 19.28 12.51 4.94
C VAL A 34 20.19 13.49 4.22
N LEU A 35 20.74 14.45 4.95
CA LEU A 35 21.69 15.41 4.42
C LEU A 35 23.09 14.78 4.33
N ARG A 36 23.84 15.09 3.27
CA ARG A 36 25.26 14.71 3.16
C ARG A 36 26.11 15.70 3.97
N GLY A 37 26.26 15.45 5.26
CA GLY A 37 27.20 16.16 6.13
C GLY A 37 28.63 15.62 6.02
N GLN A 38 29.60 16.41 6.48
CA GLN A 38 31.00 16.02 6.68
C GLN A 38 31.35 16.15 8.17
N PRO A 39 30.94 15.20 9.03
CA PRO A 39 31.22 15.30 10.46
C PRO A 39 32.72 15.22 10.71
N THR A 40 33.19 15.92 11.74
CA THR A 40 34.57 15.82 12.22
C THR A 40 34.76 14.57 13.07
N ASP A 41 36.01 14.09 13.17
CA ASP A 41 36.34 12.90 13.99
C ASP A 41 35.93 13.07 15.46
N ALA A 42 36.00 14.31 15.98
CA ALA A 42 35.63 14.64 17.35
C ALA A 42 34.11 14.50 17.59
N GLU A 43 33.29 14.94 16.63
CA GLU A 43 31.83 14.81 16.71
C GLU A 43 31.40 13.34 16.62
N LEU A 44 32.06 12.57 15.75
CA LEU A 44 31.81 11.14 15.62
C LEU A 44 32.16 10.40 16.92
N ALA A 45 33.31 10.72 17.52
CA ALA A 45 33.73 10.14 18.80
C ALA A 45 32.76 10.48 19.93
N ALA A 46 32.29 11.73 20.00
CA ALA A 46 31.30 12.15 20.99
C ALA A 46 29.98 11.37 20.84
N LEU A 47 29.48 11.21 19.61
CA LEU A 47 28.27 10.43 19.35
C LEU A 47 28.43 8.96 19.75
N ILE A 48 29.56 8.34 19.40
CA ILE A 48 29.87 6.95 19.76
C ILE A 48 29.94 6.79 21.28
N ALA A 49 30.59 7.73 21.99
CA ALA A 49 30.70 7.69 23.44
C ALA A 49 29.32 7.75 24.12
N VAL A 50 28.43 8.64 23.65
CA VAL A 50 27.05 8.74 24.16
C VAL A 50 26.27 7.46 23.88
N LEU A 51 26.27 6.96 22.63
CA LEU A 51 25.56 5.74 22.26
C LEU A 51 26.12 4.50 23.01
N GLY A 52 27.43 4.42 23.18
CA GLY A 52 28.09 3.35 23.93
C GLY A 52 27.77 3.37 25.43
N SER A 53 27.52 4.55 25.99
CA SER A 53 27.12 4.69 27.40
C SER A 53 25.73 4.12 27.71
N MET A 54 24.87 4.00 26.70
CA MET A 54 23.49 3.48 26.84
C MET A 54 23.44 1.96 27.01
N GLY A 55 24.57 1.26 26.88
CA GLY A 55 24.67 -0.19 27.03
C GLY A 55 24.16 -0.95 25.79
N SER A 56 24.51 -2.23 25.71
CA SER A 56 24.04 -3.10 24.61
C SER A 56 22.61 -3.57 24.91
N PRO A 57 21.66 -3.42 23.96
CA PRO A 57 20.37 -4.06 24.12
C PRO A 57 20.54 -5.59 24.15
N PRO A 58 19.64 -6.32 24.83
CA PRO A 58 19.65 -7.77 24.77
C PRO A 58 19.59 -8.24 23.31
N GLN A 59 20.23 -9.38 23.04
CA GLN A 59 20.25 -10.00 21.71
C GLN A 59 18.82 -10.03 21.15
N PRO A 60 18.57 -9.46 19.95
CA PRO A 60 17.24 -9.48 19.37
C PRO A 60 16.80 -10.95 19.19
N PRO A 61 15.52 -11.26 19.43
CA PRO A 61 14.99 -12.59 19.17
C PRO A 61 15.21 -12.94 17.70
N THR A 62 15.38 -14.24 17.43
CA THR A 62 15.45 -14.73 16.05
C THR A 62 14.24 -14.20 15.27
N PRO A 63 14.43 -13.56 14.10
CA PRO A 63 13.34 -13.06 13.30
C PRO A 63 12.33 -14.17 13.04
N GLU A 64 11.05 -13.91 13.28
CA GLU A 64 10.03 -14.84 12.83
C GLU A 64 10.13 -14.97 11.31
N PRO A 65 9.96 -16.18 10.76
CA PRO A 65 9.94 -16.37 9.32
C PRO A 65 8.90 -15.45 8.72
N THR A 66 9.34 -14.58 7.81
CA THR A 66 8.49 -13.55 7.24
C THR A 66 7.35 -14.22 6.49
N ARG A 67 6.12 -13.77 6.75
CA ARG A 67 4.93 -14.19 5.98
C ARG A 67 4.82 -13.49 4.63
N TRP A 68 5.83 -12.69 4.29
CA TRP A 68 5.88 -11.93 3.06
C TRP A 68 6.39 -12.81 1.92
N GLY A 69 5.63 -12.90 0.84
CA GLY A 69 6.03 -13.67 -0.33
C GLY A 69 5.77 -15.16 -0.19
N LEU A 70 4.81 -15.54 0.65
CA LEU A 70 4.31 -16.91 0.67
C LEU A 70 3.82 -17.25 -0.75
N PRO A 71 3.93 -18.52 -1.18
CA PRO A 71 3.42 -18.94 -2.49
C PRO A 71 1.96 -18.53 -2.73
N VAL A 72 1.15 -18.43 -1.66
CA VAL A 72 -0.25 -17.97 -1.71
C VAL A 72 -0.38 -16.50 -2.11
N ASP A 73 0.58 -15.64 -1.77
CA ASP A 73 0.56 -14.21 -2.10
C ASP A 73 0.80 -13.99 -3.61
N LYS A 74 1.47 -14.94 -4.27
CA LYS A 74 1.69 -14.90 -5.73
C LYS A 74 0.44 -15.28 -6.52
N LEU A 75 -0.58 -15.81 -5.85
CA LEU A 75 -1.80 -16.27 -6.49
C LEU A 75 -2.81 -15.14 -6.54
N ARG A 76 -2.93 -14.50 -7.71
CA ARG A 76 -4.01 -13.55 -7.99
C ARG A 76 -5.33 -14.31 -8.23
N TYR A 77 -5.84 -14.94 -7.18
CA TYR A 77 -7.17 -15.52 -7.23
C TYR A 77 -8.25 -14.48 -6.89
N PRO A 78 -9.41 -14.52 -7.56
CA PRO A 78 -10.55 -13.70 -7.16
C PRO A 78 -10.93 -14.01 -5.70
N VAL A 79 -11.42 -13.00 -4.98
CA VAL A 79 -11.73 -13.05 -3.53
C VAL A 79 -12.62 -14.23 -3.14
N PHE A 80 -13.44 -14.73 -4.07
CA PHE A 80 -14.38 -15.85 -3.87
C PHE A 80 -13.85 -17.22 -4.33
N SER A 81 -12.57 -17.34 -4.70
CA SER A 81 -12.05 -18.64 -5.14
C SER A 81 -11.88 -19.58 -3.94
N TRP A 82 -12.47 -20.77 -4.01
CA TRP A 82 -12.20 -21.84 -3.03
C TRP A 82 -10.74 -22.30 -3.08
N GLN A 83 -10.07 -22.16 -4.24
CA GLN A 83 -8.66 -22.51 -4.43
C GLN A 83 -7.73 -21.73 -3.49
N ARG A 84 -7.99 -20.43 -3.27
CA ARG A 84 -7.22 -19.62 -2.31
C ARG A 84 -7.44 -20.08 -0.88
N ILE A 85 -8.68 -20.40 -0.51
CA ILE A 85 -9.04 -20.90 0.84
C ILE A 85 -8.29 -22.20 1.11
N THR A 86 -8.37 -23.17 0.19
CA THR A 86 -7.68 -24.47 0.34
C THR A 86 -6.17 -24.33 0.47
N LEU A 87 -5.52 -23.52 -0.37
CA LEU A 87 -4.07 -23.33 -0.31
C LEU A 87 -3.62 -22.59 0.95
N GLN A 88 -4.41 -21.63 1.42
CA GLN A 88 -4.16 -20.94 2.68
C GLN A 88 -4.28 -21.93 3.86
N GLU A 89 -5.35 -22.72 3.91
CA GLU A 89 -5.56 -23.77 4.92
C GLU A 89 -4.36 -24.74 4.97
N MET A 90 -3.92 -25.24 3.81
CA MET A 90 -2.79 -26.17 3.73
C MET A 90 -1.45 -25.58 4.17
N VAL A 91 -1.21 -24.29 3.92
CA VAL A 91 0.01 -23.60 4.38
C VAL A 91 -0.03 -23.37 5.89
N HIS A 92 -1.20 -23.06 6.46
CA HIS A 92 -1.35 -22.80 7.89
C HIS A 92 -1.41 -24.09 8.73
N MET A 93 -1.92 -25.20 8.19
CA MET A 93 -2.01 -26.51 8.86
C MET A 93 -0.71 -27.34 8.79
N ARG A 94 0.32 -26.89 8.06
CA ARG A 94 1.62 -27.58 7.94
C ARG A 94 2.66 -27.14 8.99
N ARG A 95 2.22 -26.42 10.03
CA ARG A 95 2.98 -26.17 11.26
C ARG A 95 2.33 -26.93 12.40
#